data_AF-A0A1F3VEB7-F1
#
_entry.id   AF-A0A1F3VEB7-F1
#
_cell.length_a   1.000
_cell.length_b   1.000
_cell.length_c   1.000
_cell.angle_alpha   90.00
_cell.angle_beta   90.00
_cell.angle_gamma   90.00
#
_symmetry.space_group_name_H-M   'P 1'
#
loop_
_entity.id
_entity.type
_entity.pdbx_description
1 polymer ?
#
loop_
_entity_poly.entity_id
_entity_poly.type
_entity_poly.pdbx_seq_one_letter_code
_entity_poly.pdbx_strand_id
1 'polypeptide(L)'
;MIKNADQNILITTFLFDCMLNESSTYYDVVKEFKELLIHKKKISSDIKITIMLDPLNRAYGDRISAAVKELNQHGIDVFYSDLLESKSATKYGTFELFNHLGRLSSQLTLGLGGNVLDLLGLVALSPVLQLTPAPTSLDQENINLRMVMEAALLKANHRKILVTDIQGSDDFEALVSSANPHNASDDSTNHAISVKGNLAKYIYMSIREDVAHSIITDSQEPLRLRQKNILISDESKRKYAINNKLGIDEIKKYITHQLPLVSYENDQNRGNVKVKYASESQIKKEILKMLKGTTPSDIVRIQMFYLSEPEIIKNLILVANHKLRSKNNPVLLLLDPNKDAFNSIKDGTPNRQVAHHLLQNIAEGKISIRWYSTHGEQNHAKIMSITNEANKKYELTTGSCNWTGKNMNSINMESNLFVSNSKKLNDQFNAYFDRAFYNQQKDIEYSLDYEIYDLPHTYQMVTGYSLFSKIKEQDEFRKKWMNEKYDILFMSILKENEDLFHLSSQEYNLRINNMIENNPTTIDRLMFNIMGREKLMEECHCLRLDESEPFHKWKKAYLNKWIKGEKNGLVSW
;
A
#
# COMPACT_ATOMS: atom_id res chain seq x y z
N MET A 1 11.13 -17.00 -12.20
CA MET A 1 12.10 -15.88 -12.30
C MET A 1 13.36 -16.19 -11.49
N ILE A 2 13.39 -16.03 -10.16
CA ILE A 2 14.62 -16.23 -9.35
C ILE A 2 15.37 -17.55 -9.60
N LYS A 3 14.66 -18.69 -9.61
CA LYS A 3 15.29 -20.01 -9.86
C LYS A 3 16.00 -20.08 -11.23
N ASN A 4 15.46 -19.39 -12.22
CA ASN A 4 15.91 -19.44 -13.62
C ASN A 4 16.83 -18.26 -14.00
N ALA A 5 17.19 -17.37 -13.07
CA ALA A 5 18.14 -16.30 -13.37
C ALA A 5 19.56 -16.89 -13.46
N ASP A 6 20.37 -16.53 -14.44
CA ASP A 6 21.75 -17.04 -14.54
C ASP A 6 22.76 -16.04 -13.95
N GLN A 7 22.55 -14.74 -14.17
CA GLN A 7 23.58 -13.72 -13.94
C GLN A 7 23.16 -12.60 -12.98
N ASN A 8 21.91 -12.11 -13.07
CA ASN A 8 21.48 -10.89 -12.40
C ASN A 8 20.07 -11.03 -11.82
N ILE A 9 19.94 -10.67 -10.54
CA ILE A 9 18.66 -10.50 -9.85
C ILE A 9 18.67 -9.11 -9.23
N LEU A 10 17.77 -8.24 -9.66
CA LEU A 10 17.55 -6.91 -9.09
C LEU A 10 16.14 -6.80 -8.56
N ILE A 11 16.01 -6.50 -7.27
CA ILE A 11 14.73 -6.38 -6.58
C ILE A 11 14.60 -4.97 -6.02
N THR A 12 13.44 -4.35 -6.16
CA THR A 12 13.05 -3.21 -5.33
C THR A 12 11.71 -3.47 -4.66
N THR A 13 11.60 -3.19 -3.37
CA THR A 13 10.36 -3.38 -2.62
C THR A 13 10.18 -2.37 -1.50
N PHE A 14 8.92 -2.07 -1.20
CA PHE A 14 8.55 -1.14 -0.15
C PHE A 14 8.63 -1.79 1.24
N LEU A 15 8.10 -3.00 1.40
CA LEU A 15 8.09 -3.73 2.67
C LEU A 15 8.64 -5.14 2.48
N PHE A 16 9.59 -5.52 3.34
CA PHE A 16 10.14 -6.88 3.37
C PHE A 16 10.06 -7.47 4.79
N ASP A 17 10.92 -7.02 5.70
CA ASP A 17 11.03 -7.50 7.08
C ASP A 17 10.85 -6.31 8.06
N CYS A 18 9.62 -5.79 8.09
CA CYS A 18 9.27 -4.56 8.82
C CYS A 18 8.80 -4.85 10.25
N MET A 19 9.05 -3.90 11.16
CA MET A 19 8.82 -3.99 12.62
C MET A 19 7.34 -4.08 13.06
N LEU A 20 6.41 -4.22 12.12
CA LEU A 20 4.99 -4.27 12.44
C LEU A 20 4.67 -5.71 12.88
N ASN A 21 4.24 -5.86 14.14
CA ASN A 21 4.01 -7.13 14.84
C ASN A 21 3.57 -8.27 13.91
N GLU A 22 4.29 -9.39 14.01
CA GLU A 22 3.95 -10.67 13.40
C GLU A 22 2.55 -11.08 13.86
N SER A 23 1.53 -10.88 13.02
CA SER A 23 0.36 -11.76 13.08
C SER A 23 0.82 -13.15 12.70
N SER A 24 0.26 -14.19 13.33
CA SER A 24 0.48 -15.57 12.89
C SER A 24 -0.06 -15.72 11.48
N THR A 25 0.80 -15.63 10.46
CA THR A 25 0.41 -15.88 9.08
C THR A 25 0.44 -17.38 8.80
N TYR A 26 -0.42 -17.83 7.90
CA TYR A 26 -0.41 -19.22 7.45
C TYR A 26 0.89 -19.54 6.71
N TYR A 27 1.43 -18.57 5.97
CA TYR A 27 2.68 -18.69 5.22
C TYR A 27 3.66 -17.55 5.55
N ASP A 28 4.93 -17.92 5.77
CA ASP A 28 6.02 -16.99 6.07
C ASP A 28 6.73 -16.59 4.76
N VAL A 29 6.16 -15.58 4.10
CA VAL A 29 6.65 -15.02 2.84
C VAL A 29 8.09 -14.53 2.96
N VAL A 30 8.44 -13.88 4.07
CA VAL A 30 9.79 -13.32 4.28
C VAL A 30 10.83 -14.42 4.32
N LYS A 31 10.57 -15.46 5.13
CA LYS A 31 11.46 -16.61 5.25
C LYS A 31 11.65 -17.32 3.92
N GLU A 32 10.57 -17.67 3.23
CA GLU A 32 10.63 -18.41 1.97
C GLU A 32 11.32 -17.60 0.86
N PHE A 33 11.04 -16.30 0.76
CA PHE A 33 11.70 -15.42 -0.21
C PHE A 33 13.20 -15.29 0.05
N LYS A 34 13.57 -15.10 1.33
CA LYS A 34 14.98 -15.04 1.78
C LYS A 34 15.71 -16.35 1.49
N GLU A 35 15.15 -17.48 1.90
CA GLU A 35 15.74 -18.81 1.71
C GLU A 35 15.93 -19.13 0.23
N LEU A 36 14.97 -18.75 -0.62
CA LEU A 36 15.07 -18.91 -2.07
C LEU A 36 16.26 -18.13 -2.66
N LEU A 37 16.46 -16.87 -2.24
CA LEU A 37 17.58 -16.05 -2.71
C LEU A 37 18.93 -16.60 -2.22
N ILE A 38 19.01 -16.99 -0.94
CA ILE A 38 20.22 -17.60 -0.37
C ILE A 38 20.54 -18.92 -1.09
N HIS A 39 19.54 -19.77 -1.32
CA HIS A 39 19.71 -21.02 -2.04
C HIS A 39 20.20 -20.78 -3.47
N LYS A 40 19.64 -19.79 -4.16
CA LYS A 40 20.08 -19.42 -5.51
C LYS A 40 21.54 -18.96 -5.52
N LYS A 41 21.94 -18.12 -4.57
CA LYS A 41 23.32 -17.65 -4.41
C LYS A 41 24.30 -18.78 -4.08
N LYS A 42 23.87 -19.78 -3.31
CA LYS A 42 24.68 -21.00 -3.02
C LYS A 42 24.91 -21.87 -4.24
N ILE A 43 23.90 -22.06 -5.09
CA ILE A 43 24.02 -22.87 -6.32
C ILE A 43 24.80 -22.12 -7.40
N SER A 44 24.61 -20.81 -7.52
CA SER A 44 25.23 -19.96 -8.52
C SER A 44 26.08 -18.91 -7.81
N SER A 45 27.26 -19.26 -7.33
CA SER A 45 28.10 -18.37 -6.51
C SER A 45 28.44 -17.03 -7.18
N ASP A 46 28.55 -17.01 -8.51
CA ASP A 46 28.84 -15.78 -9.27
C ASP A 46 27.60 -14.92 -9.59
N ILE A 47 26.38 -15.39 -9.29
CA ILE A 47 25.18 -14.61 -9.54
C ILE A 47 25.18 -13.33 -8.70
N LYS A 48 24.76 -12.24 -9.33
CA LYS A 48 24.67 -10.91 -8.72
C LYS A 48 23.25 -10.71 -8.23
N ILE A 49 23.09 -10.57 -6.92
CA ILE A 49 21.79 -10.33 -6.30
C ILE A 49 21.87 -9.00 -5.55
N THR A 50 21.01 -8.07 -5.96
CA THR A 50 20.91 -6.73 -5.38
C THR A 50 19.47 -6.45 -4.99
N ILE A 51 19.26 -5.98 -3.76
CA ILE A 51 17.94 -5.61 -3.22
C ILE A 51 17.95 -4.13 -2.82
N MET A 52 16.97 -3.38 -3.31
CA MET A 52 16.73 -1.99 -2.95
C MET A 52 15.46 -1.87 -2.10
N LEU A 53 15.61 -1.47 -0.85
CA LEU A 53 14.53 -1.33 0.12
C LEU A 53 14.17 0.13 0.36
N ASP A 54 12.94 0.36 0.81
CA ASP A 54 12.56 1.66 1.37
C ASP A 54 13.24 1.89 2.74
N PRO A 55 13.66 3.13 3.07
CA PRO A 55 14.21 3.49 4.39
C PRO A 55 13.31 3.13 5.58
N LEU A 56 12.01 2.93 5.40
CA LEU A 56 11.10 2.41 6.42
C LEU A 56 11.54 1.04 6.96
N ASN A 57 12.17 0.18 6.14
CA ASN A 57 12.64 -1.14 6.59
C ASN A 57 13.77 -1.06 7.62
N ARG A 58 14.40 0.11 7.77
CA ARG A 58 15.38 0.41 8.81
C ARG A 58 14.89 1.47 9.80
N ALA A 59 13.57 1.69 9.86
CA ALA A 59 12.94 2.71 10.69
C ALA A 59 13.49 4.14 10.43
N TYR A 60 13.95 4.44 9.22
CA TYR A 60 14.64 5.69 8.87
C TYR A 60 15.95 5.93 9.68
N GLY A 61 16.45 4.90 10.37
CA GLY A 61 17.62 4.93 11.24
C GLY A 61 18.75 4.03 10.74
N ASP A 62 19.46 3.40 11.68
CA ASP A 62 20.58 2.50 11.38
C ASP A 62 20.22 1.01 11.58
N ARG A 63 18.96 0.71 11.87
CA ARG A 63 18.43 -0.65 12.05
C ARG A 63 18.77 -1.53 10.85
N ILE A 64 19.21 -2.75 11.15
CA ILE A 64 19.33 -3.83 10.18
C ILE A 64 18.56 -5.04 10.71
N SER A 65 17.53 -5.45 9.97
CA SER A 65 16.68 -6.60 10.35
C SER A 65 17.46 -7.92 10.31
N ALA A 66 16.95 -8.95 10.98
CA ALA A 66 17.56 -10.28 10.97
C ALA A 66 17.63 -10.87 9.55
N ALA A 67 16.55 -10.75 8.76
CA ALA A 67 16.54 -11.23 7.38
C ALA A 67 17.58 -10.50 6.52
N VAL A 68 17.70 -9.17 6.65
CA VAL A 68 18.69 -8.38 5.91
C VAL A 68 20.13 -8.75 6.29
N LYS A 69 20.41 -8.95 7.59
CA LYS A 69 21.73 -9.43 8.05
C LYS A 69 22.09 -10.77 7.42
N GLU A 70 21.14 -11.71 7.41
CA GLU A 70 21.36 -13.05 6.88
C GLU A 70 21.58 -13.06 5.36
N LEU A 71 20.82 -12.26 4.60
CA LEU A 71 21.04 -12.06 3.17
C LEU A 71 22.45 -11.53 2.90
N ASN A 72 22.87 -10.51 3.66
CA ASN A 72 24.18 -9.89 3.50
C ASN A 72 25.34 -10.84 3.81
N GLN A 73 25.21 -11.66 4.85
CA GLN A 73 26.17 -12.70 5.21
C GLN A 73 26.35 -13.76 4.09
N HIS A 74 25.33 -13.95 3.26
CA HIS A 74 25.33 -14.90 2.15
C HIS A 74 25.69 -14.27 0.79
N GLY A 75 26.29 -13.09 0.75
CA GLY A 75 26.78 -12.49 -0.50
C GLY A 75 25.72 -11.73 -1.29
N ILE A 76 24.58 -11.37 -0.67
CA ILE A 76 23.51 -10.59 -1.29
C ILE A 76 23.62 -9.15 -0.82
N ASP A 77 23.72 -8.21 -1.76
CA ASP A 77 23.91 -6.80 -1.44
C ASP A 77 22.57 -6.09 -1.28
N VAL A 78 22.42 -5.30 -0.21
CA VAL A 78 21.17 -4.61 0.15
C VAL A 78 21.42 -3.10 0.25
N PHE A 79 20.53 -2.33 -0.34
CA PHE A 79 20.58 -0.87 -0.40
C PHE A 79 19.25 -0.26 0.07
N TYR A 80 19.30 0.99 0.48
CA TYR A 80 18.11 1.77 0.82
C TYR A 80 17.99 2.99 -0.09
N SER A 81 16.79 3.23 -0.62
CA SER A 81 16.54 4.33 -1.56
C SER A 81 16.80 5.69 -0.90
N ASP A 82 17.50 6.57 -1.60
CA ASP A 82 17.58 7.98 -1.20
C ASP A 82 16.34 8.75 -1.69
N LEU A 83 15.51 9.18 -0.74
CA LEU A 83 14.26 9.88 -1.02
C LEU A 83 14.38 11.41 -0.91
N LEU A 84 15.56 11.95 -0.56
CA LEU A 84 15.71 13.37 -0.26
C LEU A 84 15.42 14.27 -1.45
N GLU A 85 15.88 13.92 -2.65
CA GLU A 85 15.70 14.73 -3.87
C GLU A 85 14.29 14.64 -4.49
N SER A 86 13.44 13.73 -4.02
CA SER A 86 12.05 13.62 -4.48
C SER A 86 11.15 14.72 -3.88
N LYS A 87 9.91 14.87 -4.36
CA LYS A 87 9.00 15.91 -3.83
C LYS A 87 8.43 15.52 -2.46
N SER A 88 8.43 16.40 -1.46
CA SER A 88 7.86 16.12 -0.13
C SER A 88 6.34 16.30 -0.05
N ALA A 89 5.70 15.56 0.88
CA ALA A 89 4.24 15.64 1.13
C ALA A 89 3.84 16.89 1.93
N THR A 90 4.78 17.53 2.62
CA THR A 90 4.54 18.71 3.44
C THR A 90 4.64 19.98 2.61
N LYS A 91 3.63 20.87 2.70
CA LYS A 91 3.52 22.15 1.95
C LYS A 91 4.70 23.13 2.16
N TYR A 92 5.62 22.82 3.05
CA TYR A 92 6.77 23.63 3.41
C TYR A 92 8.05 23.04 2.82
N GLY A 93 8.34 23.35 1.55
CA GLY A 93 9.69 23.22 0.97
C GLY A 93 10.77 24.05 1.72
N THR A 94 10.39 24.79 2.76
CA THR A 94 11.31 25.38 3.74
C THR A 94 11.87 24.33 4.72
N PHE A 95 11.17 23.22 4.98
CA PHE A 95 11.73 22.11 5.76
C PHE A 95 12.83 21.36 5.01
N GLU A 96 12.83 21.35 3.67
CA GLU A 96 13.96 20.86 2.86
C GLU A 96 15.21 21.74 3.05
N LEU A 97 15.04 23.07 3.16
CA LEU A 97 16.11 24.00 3.54
C LEU A 97 16.60 23.75 4.98
N PHE A 98 15.68 23.51 5.92
CA PHE A 98 16.03 23.06 7.28
C PHE A 98 16.64 21.66 7.32
N ASN A 99 16.37 20.78 6.37
CA ASN A 99 16.97 19.44 6.28
C ASN A 99 18.40 19.51 5.75
N HIS A 100 18.72 20.47 4.88
CA HIS A 100 20.11 20.82 4.58
C HIS A 100 20.83 21.40 5.80
N LEU A 101 20.17 22.24 6.60
CA LEU A 101 20.72 22.80 7.84
C LEU A 101 20.78 21.79 9.00
N GLY A 102 19.88 20.81 9.05
CA GLY A 102 19.84 19.69 9.99
C GLY A 102 20.91 18.64 9.66
N ARG A 103 21.18 18.44 8.35
CA ARG A 103 22.40 17.77 7.89
C ARG A 103 23.62 18.52 8.42
N LEU A 104 23.71 19.83 8.25
CA LEU A 104 24.84 20.65 8.73
C LEU A 104 24.97 20.66 10.26
N SER A 105 23.87 20.70 11.01
CA SER A 105 23.87 20.74 12.48
C SER A 105 24.20 19.37 13.09
N SER A 106 23.68 18.27 12.55
CA SER A 106 24.07 16.91 12.96
C SER A 106 25.53 16.61 12.60
N GLN A 107 26.02 17.21 11.50
CA GLN A 107 27.40 17.17 11.05
C GLN A 107 28.34 17.98 11.95
N LEU A 108 27.94 19.17 12.40
CA LEU A 108 28.72 20.02 13.31
C LEU A 108 28.71 19.51 14.76
N THR A 109 27.67 18.78 15.16
CA THR A 109 27.53 18.27 16.53
C THR A 109 28.00 16.82 16.71
N LEU A 110 28.54 16.17 15.68
CA LEU A 110 29.01 14.77 15.70
C LEU A 110 27.98 13.77 16.29
N GLY A 111 26.68 14.09 16.19
CA GLY A 111 25.61 13.28 16.79
C GLY A 111 25.45 13.41 18.31
N LEU A 112 26.11 14.37 18.97
CA LEU A 112 26.09 14.59 20.43
C LEU A 112 25.25 15.81 20.87
N GLY A 113 24.70 16.59 19.93
CA GLY A 113 23.93 17.81 20.21
C GLY A 113 22.47 17.55 20.53
N GLY A 114 22.17 16.85 21.62
CA GLY A 114 20.85 16.94 22.26
C GLY A 114 20.84 18.06 23.29
N ASN A 115 19.80 18.93 23.28
CA ASN A 115 18.95 19.14 24.48
C ASN A 115 17.91 20.29 24.35
N VAL A 116 16.69 19.93 24.81
CA VAL A 116 15.62 20.76 25.41
C VAL A 116 14.79 21.69 24.50
N LEU A 117 15.36 22.55 23.65
CA LEU A 117 14.52 23.47 22.84
C LEU A 117 13.82 22.78 21.66
N ASP A 118 14.43 21.75 21.08
CA ASP A 118 13.87 21.00 19.94
C ASP A 118 12.74 20.04 20.34
N LEU A 119 12.73 19.61 21.60
CA LEU A 119 11.65 18.81 22.18
C LEU A 119 10.35 19.65 22.33
N LEU A 120 10.48 20.95 22.64
CA LEU A 120 9.33 21.86 22.77
C LEU A 120 8.62 22.10 21.42
N GLY A 121 9.36 22.09 20.31
CA GLY A 121 8.78 22.16 18.95
C GLY A 121 7.95 20.91 18.59
N LEU A 122 8.37 19.74 19.05
CA LEU A 122 7.66 18.46 18.85
C LEU A 122 6.43 18.31 19.73
N VAL A 123 6.48 18.79 20.99
CA VAL A 123 5.31 18.85 21.88
C VAL A 123 4.21 19.75 21.29
N ALA A 124 4.57 20.82 20.57
CA ALA A 124 3.61 21.68 19.90
C ALA A 124 2.92 21.04 18.67
N LEU A 125 3.53 20.01 18.07
CA LEU A 125 2.95 19.26 16.94
C LEU A 125 2.16 18.01 17.38
N SER A 126 2.28 17.61 18.65
CA SER A 126 1.55 16.48 19.26
C SER A 126 0.02 16.52 19.06
N PRO A 127 -0.68 17.67 19.17
CA PRO A 127 -2.14 17.71 18.99
C PRO A 127 -2.59 17.44 17.55
N VAL A 128 -1.72 17.70 16.56
CA VAL A 128 -2.01 17.50 15.13
C VAL A 128 -1.82 16.04 14.72
N LEU A 129 -0.93 15.32 15.40
CA LEU A 129 -0.54 13.95 15.06
C LEU A 129 -1.15 12.87 15.99
N GLN A 130 -1.88 13.24 17.05
CA GLN A 130 -2.47 12.30 18.03
C GLN A 130 -1.49 11.22 18.54
N LEU A 131 -0.19 11.52 18.54
CA LEU A 131 0.82 10.60 19.05
C LEU A 131 0.74 10.64 20.58
N THR A 132 0.26 9.55 21.19
CA THR A 132 0.62 9.11 22.55
C THR A 132 2.11 9.31 22.78
N PRO A 133 2.62 9.45 24.03
CA PRO A 133 4.06 9.64 24.27
C PRO A 133 4.84 8.61 23.44
N ALA A 134 5.55 9.10 22.42
CA ALA A 134 6.17 8.23 21.44
C ALA A 134 7.14 7.31 22.19
N PRO A 135 7.18 6.01 21.85
CA PRO A 135 8.11 5.09 22.49
C PRO A 135 9.52 5.66 22.36
N THR A 136 10.32 5.63 23.44
CA THR A 136 11.69 6.17 23.43
C THR A 136 12.64 5.32 22.58
N SER A 137 12.21 4.12 22.18
CA SER A 137 12.92 3.22 21.28
C SER A 137 11.98 2.53 20.30
N LEU A 138 12.48 2.24 19.10
CA LEU A 138 11.87 1.41 18.07
C LEU A 138 12.78 0.20 17.85
N ASP A 139 12.29 -1.01 18.14
CA ASP A 139 13.07 -2.26 18.01
C ASP A 139 14.45 -2.18 18.70
N GLN A 140 14.45 -1.72 19.97
CA GLN A 140 15.63 -1.52 20.82
C GLN A 140 16.60 -0.41 20.36
N GLU A 141 16.33 0.31 19.26
CA GLU A 141 17.07 1.50 18.85
C GLU A 141 16.43 2.78 19.39
N ASN A 142 17.24 3.68 19.95
CA ASN A 142 16.75 4.99 20.40
C ASN A 142 16.29 5.84 19.22
N ILE A 143 15.08 6.39 19.33
CA ILE A 143 14.57 7.34 18.33
C ILE A 143 15.42 8.61 18.41
N ASN A 144 16.08 8.96 17.31
CA ASN A 144 16.84 10.20 17.20
C ASN A 144 16.16 11.23 16.28
N LEU A 145 16.56 12.50 16.40
CA LEU A 145 15.97 13.62 15.65
C LEU A 145 15.97 13.38 14.13
N ARG A 146 17.01 12.73 13.62
CA ARG A 146 17.13 12.44 12.19
C ARG A 146 16.07 11.45 11.71
N MET A 147 15.84 10.37 12.44
CA MET A 147 14.77 9.40 12.12
C MET A 147 13.41 10.10 12.05
N VAL A 148 13.13 10.98 13.01
CA VAL A 148 11.89 11.77 13.05
C VAL A 148 11.79 12.70 11.84
N MET A 149 12.88 13.40 11.49
CA MET A 149 12.91 14.30 10.34
C MET A 149 12.76 13.58 8.99
N GLU A 150 13.43 12.42 8.80
CA GLU A 150 13.30 11.60 7.59
C GLU A 150 11.88 11.02 7.48
N ALA A 151 11.30 10.52 8.58
CA ALA A 151 9.92 10.05 8.61
C ALA A 151 8.90 11.17 8.32
N ALA A 152 9.16 12.39 8.81
CA ALA A 152 8.30 13.55 8.60
C ALA A 152 8.20 14.00 7.12
N LEU A 153 9.11 13.56 6.25
CA LEU A 153 9.01 13.79 4.81
C LEU A 153 7.81 13.07 4.19
N LEU A 154 7.34 11.98 4.83
CA LEU A 154 6.21 11.15 4.39
C LEU A 154 6.32 10.71 2.92
N LYS A 155 7.55 10.37 2.50
CA LYS A 155 7.91 9.82 1.20
C LYS A 155 8.19 8.33 1.32
N ALA A 156 8.00 7.60 0.24
CA ALA A 156 8.37 6.19 0.15
C ALA A 156 8.81 5.80 -1.27
N ASN A 157 9.79 4.92 -1.36
CA ASN A 157 9.94 4.02 -2.49
C ASN A 157 8.84 2.95 -2.41
N HIS A 158 7.73 3.20 -3.08
CA HIS A 158 6.57 2.33 -3.05
C HIS A 158 6.57 1.29 -4.19
N ARG A 159 7.63 1.21 -5.00
CA ARG A 159 7.73 0.26 -6.11
C ARG A 159 7.92 -1.16 -5.57
N LYS A 160 7.35 -2.15 -6.28
CA LYS A 160 7.55 -3.58 -6.04
C LYS A 160 7.87 -4.24 -7.37
N ILE A 161 9.16 -4.37 -7.65
CA ILE A 161 9.65 -4.86 -8.94
C ILE A 161 10.72 -5.92 -8.70
N LEU A 162 10.60 -7.05 -9.41
CA LEU A 162 11.64 -8.07 -9.53
C LEU A 162 12.08 -8.11 -10.99
N VAL A 163 13.38 -7.98 -11.23
CA VAL A 163 13.96 -8.08 -12.56
C VAL A 163 15.06 -9.14 -12.56
N THR A 164 15.00 -10.06 -13.52
CA THR A 164 16.03 -11.08 -13.71
C THR A 164 16.44 -11.15 -15.17
N ASP A 165 17.66 -11.61 -15.43
CA ASP A 165 17.97 -12.18 -16.75
C ASP A 165 17.15 -13.47 -16.98
N ILE A 166 17.04 -13.86 -18.24
CA ILE A 166 16.35 -15.09 -18.66
C ILE A 166 17.40 -16.13 -19.03
N GLN A 167 17.31 -17.30 -18.39
CA GLN A 167 18.20 -18.43 -18.61
C GLN A 167 18.53 -18.66 -20.08
N GLY A 168 19.83 -18.72 -20.40
CA GLY A 168 20.32 -18.98 -21.75
C GLY A 168 19.99 -17.90 -22.79
N SER A 169 19.70 -16.66 -22.38
CA SER A 169 19.50 -15.53 -23.30
C SER A 169 20.06 -14.22 -22.74
N ASP A 170 20.27 -13.24 -23.62
CA ASP A 170 20.63 -11.87 -23.25
C ASP A 170 19.41 -11.00 -22.87
N ASP A 171 18.22 -11.60 -22.74
CA ASP A 171 17.00 -10.90 -22.39
C ASP A 171 16.70 -10.92 -20.89
N PHE A 172 15.83 -9.98 -20.51
CA PHE A 172 15.39 -9.78 -19.13
C PHE A 172 13.90 -10.04 -19.02
N GLU A 173 13.47 -10.42 -17.82
CA GLU A 173 12.07 -10.47 -17.40
C GLU A 173 11.88 -9.56 -16.18
N ALA A 174 10.88 -8.68 -16.23
CA ALA A 174 10.54 -7.77 -15.13
C ALA A 174 9.10 -8.02 -14.67
N LEU A 175 8.90 -8.28 -13.39
CA LEU A 175 7.61 -8.39 -12.72
C LEU A 175 7.33 -7.09 -11.97
N VAL A 176 6.22 -6.43 -12.29
CA VAL A 176 5.71 -5.26 -11.56
C VAL A 176 4.45 -5.68 -10.81
N SER A 177 4.43 -5.45 -9.49
CA SER A 177 3.37 -5.98 -8.61
C SER A 177 2.79 -4.92 -7.68
N SER A 178 1.57 -5.18 -7.18
CA SER A 178 1.01 -4.51 -6.00
C SER A 178 1.46 -5.15 -4.68
N ALA A 179 1.92 -6.41 -4.71
CA ALA A 179 2.33 -7.17 -3.54
C ALA A 179 3.75 -6.80 -3.10
N ASN A 180 3.94 -6.80 -1.79
CA ASN A 180 5.26 -6.79 -1.18
C ASN A 180 5.61 -8.22 -0.73
N PRO A 181 6.88 -8.64 -0.72
CA PRO A 181 7.31 -9.93 -0.20
C PRO A 181 7.40 -9.91 1.34
N HIS A 182 6.32 -9.54 2.05
CA HIS A 182 6.22 -9.59 3.52
C HIS A 182 4.97 -10.35 3.96
N ASN A 183 4.96 -10.79 5.21
CA ASN A 183 3.96 -11.74 5.73
C ASN A 183 2.52 -11.19 5.68
N ALA A 184 2.28 -9.92 6.02
CA ALA A 184 0.93 -9.34 5.90
C ALA A 184 0.39 -9.22 4.46
N SER A 185 1.22 -9.44 3.42
CA SER A 185 0.74 -9.56 2.05
C SER A 185 0.23 -10.96 1.67
N ASP A 186 0.45 -11.98 2.52
CA ASP A 186 0.08 -13.39 2.26
C ASP A 186 -1.43 -13.54 2.00
N ASP A 187 -2.25 -13.09 2.95
CA ASP A 187 -3.72 -13.18 2.85
C ASP A 187 -4.32 -12.07 1.99
N SER A 188 -3.53 -11.08 1.57
CA SER A 188 -4.03 -9.91 0.84
C SER A 188 -4.18 -10.17 -0.66
N THR A 189 -5.27 -9.68 -1.24
CA THR A 189 -5.48 -9.76 -2.69
C THR A 189 -4.59 -8.77 -3.43
N ASN A 190 -3.77 -9.28 -4.34
CA ASN A 190 -2.80 -8.53 -5.11
C ASN A 190 -2.77 -8.93 -6.59
N HIS A 191 -2.17 -8.08 -7.42
CA HIS A 191 -2.03 -8.32 -8.86
C HIS A 191 -0.60 -8.03 -9.33
N ALA A 192 -0.14 -8.75 -10.35
CA ALA A 192 1.16 -8.52 -10.96
C ALA A 192 1.12 -8.81 -12.47
N ILE A 193 1.99 -8.14 -13.21
CA ILE A 193 2.26 -8.43 -14.63
C ILE A 193 3.77 -8.61 -14.80
N SER A 194 4.18 -9.65 -15.52
CA SER A 194 5.56 -9.76 -16.01
C SER A 194 5.65 -9.37 -17.48
N VAL A 195 6.78 -8.76 -17.85
CA VAL A 195 7.14 -8.40 -19.22
C VAL A 195 8.56 -8.85 -19.52
N LYS A 196 8.83 -9.25 -20.77
CA LYS A 196 10.13 -9.72 -21.24
C LYS A 196 10.70 -8.81 -22.33
N GLY A 197 12.01 -8.88 -22.54
CA GLY A 197 12.72 -8.21 -23.64
C GLY A 197 13.12 -6.76 -23.32
N ASN A 198 13.13 -5.90 -24.34
CA ASN A 198 13.64 -4.53 -24.24
C ASN A 198 13.00 -3.67 -23.14
N LEU A 199 11.70 -3.83 -22.89
CA LEU A 199 11.05 -3.09 -21.80
C LEU A 199 11.53 -3.54 -20.42
N ALA A 200 11.81 -4.85 -20.23
CA ALA A 200 12.39 -5.35 -18.99
C ALA A 200 13.82 -4.86 -18.78
N LYS A 201 14.62 -4.77 -19.86
CA LYS A 201 15.96 -4.16 -19.84
C LYS A 201 15.90 -2.69 -19.44
N TYR A 202 14.94 -1.93 -19.98
CA TYR A 202 14.71 -0.54 -19.58
C TYR A 202 14.35 -0.41 -18.09
N ILE A 203 13.46 -1.27 -17.58
CA ILE A 203 13.09 -1.29 -16.16
C ILE A 203 14.31 -1.63 -15.28
N TYR A 204 15.11 -2.62 -15.67
CA TYR A 204 16.38 -2.94 -15.01
C TYR A 204 17.32 -1.73 -14.97
N MET A 205 17.51 -1.03 -16.10
CA MET A 205 18.32 0.18 -16.16
C MET A 205 17.79 1.30 -15.26
N SER A 206 16.47 1.52 -15.23
CA SER A 206 15.87 2.54 -14.37
C SER A 206 16.12 2.27 -12.87
N ILE A 207 15.97 1.02 -12.42
CA ILE A 207 16.20 0.66 -11.01
C ILE A 207 17.71 0.67 -10.69
N ARG A 208 18.56 0.22 -11.63
CA ARG A 208 20.01 0.33 -11.49
C ARG A 208 20.46 1.76 -11.23
N GLU A 209 19.96 2.73 -12.00
CA GLU A 209 20.35 4.13 -11.81
C GLU A 209 19.93 4.67 -10.45
N ASP A 210 18.77 4.24 -9.93
CA ASP A 210 18.35 4.58 -8.58
C ASP A 210 19.27 3.97 -7.50
N VAL A 211 19.74 2.73 -7.71
CA VAL A 211 20.76 2.11 -6.86
C VAL A 211 22.06 2.90 -6.91
N ALA A 212 22.53 3.23 -8.13
CA ALA A 212 23.75 4.00 -8.31
C ALA A 212 23.67 5.38 -7.64
N HIS A 213 22.56 6.09 -7.83
CA HIS A 213 22.29 7.37 -7.19
C HIS A 213 22.32 7.27 -5.67
N SER A 214 21.56 6.31 -5.11
CA SER A 214 21.50 6.10 -3.65
C SER A 214 22.86 5.79 -3.05
N ILE A 215 23.70 5.01 -3.75
CA ILE A 215 25.08 4.71 -3.31
C ILE A 215 25.98 5.94 -3.39
N ILE A 216 25.94 6.69 -4.49
CA ILE A 216 26.80 7.85 -4.72
C ILE A 216 26.47 8.96 -3.71
N THR A 217 25.19 9.28 -3.54
CA THR A 217 24.75 10.32 -2.60
C THR A 217 25.07 9.96 -1.17
N ASP A 218 24.95 8.67 -0.80
CA ASP A 218 25.47 8.17 0.46
C ASP A 218 27.01 8.46 0.48
N SER A 219 27.80 7.93 -0.45
CA SER A 219 29.28 8.06 -0.43
C SER A 219 29.85 9.48 -0.33
N GLN A 220 29.12 10.51 -0.80
CA GLN A 220 29.60 11.89 -0.86
C GLN A 220 29.29 12.74 0.40
N GLU A 221 28.67 12.18 1.45
CA GLU A 221 28.41 13.01 2.65
C GLU A 221 29.71 13.34 3.43
N PRO A 222 29.99 14.64 3.69
CA PRO A 222 31.34 15.13 4.00
C PRO A 222 31.92 14.78 5.39
N LEU A 223 31.20 14.11 6.29
CA LEU A 223 31.62 13.88 7.70
C LEU A 223 31.28 12.47 8.23
N ARG A 224 31.68 11.41 7.52
CA ARG A 224 31.24 10.03 7.80
C ARG A 224 32.08 9.24 8.80
N LEU A 225 31.43 8.81 9.90
CA LEU A 225 31.90 7.73 10.78
C LEU A 225 31.24 6.36 10.46
N ARG A 226 30.09 6.30 9.74
CA ARG A 226 29.39 5.04 9.35
C ARG A 226 28.67 5.16 7.99
N GLN A 227 28.59 4.04 7.25
CA GLN A 227 27.83 3.87 6.00
C GLN A 227 26.38 3.53 6.34
N LYS A 228 25.41 4.31 5.87
CA LYS A 228 24.03 4.28 6.38
C LYS A 228 23.09 3.53 5.44
N ASN A 229 23.16 3.79 4.14
CA ASN A 229 22.19 3.30 3.16
C ASN A 229 22.69 2.06 2.38
N ILE A 230 23.86 1.52 2.75
CA ILE A 230 24.59 0.54 1.94
C ILE A 230 25.01 -0.64 2.81
N LEU A 231 24.57 -1.83 2.42
CA LEU A 231 25.00 -3.12 2.98
C LEU A 231 25.59 -3.96 1.86
N ILE A 232 26.87 -3.72 1.56
CA ILE A 232 27.65 -4.55 0.65
C ILE A 232 28.21 -5.73 1.45
N SER A 233 28.00 -6.95 0.96
CA SER A 233 28.47 -8.19 1.57
C SER A 233 29.98 -8.27 1.61
N ASP A 234 30.54 -9.06 2.54
CA ASP A 234 31.99 -9.26 2.63
C ASP A 234 32.56 -10.02 1.42
N GLU A 235 31.72 -10.80 0.74
CA GLU A 235 32.05 -11.38 -0.57
C GLU A 235 32.26 -10.27 -1.62
N SER A 236 31.29 -9.38 -1.82
CA SER A 236 31.38 -8.27 -2.75
C SER A 236 32.52 -7.31 -2.39
N LYS A 237 32.71 -6.97 -1.11
CA LYS A 237 33.83 -6.12 -0.66
C LYS A 237 35.19 -6.71 -1.05
N ARG A 238 35.39 -8.01 -0.80
CA ARG A 238 36.63 -8.71 -1.21
C ARG A 238 36.77 -8.79 -2.73
N LYS A 239 35.70 -9.13 -3.44
CA LYS A 239 35.69 -9.27 -4.90
C LYS A 239 36.05 -7.95 -5.61
N TYR A 240 35.61 -6.82 -5.06
CA TYR A 240 35.78 -5.50 -5.69
C TYR A 240 36.81 -4.60 -5.01
N ALA A 241 37.50 -5.09 -3.97
CA ALA A 241 38.47 -4.34 -3.17
C ALA A 241 37.88 -3.05 -2.56
N ILE A 242 36.63 -3.14 -2.07
CA ILE A 242 35.94 -2.01 -1.45
C ILE A 242 36.39 -1.91 0.01
N ASN A 243 37.17 -0.88 0.31
CA ASN A 243 37.59 -0.56 1.68
C ASN A 243 36.46 0.17 2.43
N ASN A 244 36.56 0.25 3.77
CA ASN A 244 35.54 0.89 4.62
C ASN A 244 35.32 2.39 4.31
N LYS A 245 36.30 3.05 3.68
CA LYS A 245 36.11 4.36 3.05
C LYS A 245 35.71 4.10 1.60
N LEU A 246 34.41 4.17 1.33
CA LEU A 246 33.82 4.04 0.00
C LEU A 246 34.32 5.17 -0.91
N GLY A 247 35.47 4.97 -1.54
CA GLY A 247 35.93 5.87 -2.58
C GLY A 247 35.01 5.79 -3.80
N ILE A 248 34.86 6.93 -4.49
CA ILE A 248 33.97 7.06 -5.65
C ILE A 248 34.38 6.09 -6.76
N ASP A 249 35.68 5.82 -6.92
CA ASP A 249 36.19 4.95 -7.98
C ASP A 249 35.93 3.47 -7.70
N GLU A 250 36.05 3.02 -6.44
CA GLU A 250 35.67 1.68 -6.00
C GLU A 250 34.16 1.46 -6.16
N ILE A 251 33.34 2.46 -5.83
CA ILE A 251 31.88 2.42 -6.04
C ILE A 251 31.55 2.31 -7.52
N LYS A 252 32.17 3.13 -8.38
CA LYS A 252 31.95 3.06 -9.83
C LYS A 252 32.31 1.67 -10.36
N LYS A 253 33.43 1.11 -9.91
CA LYS A 253 33.86 -0.25 -10.26
C LYS A 253 32.84 -1.29 -9.80
N TYR A 254 32.39 -1.21 -8.54
CA TYR A 254 31.36 -2.07 -7.97
C TYR A 254 30.08 -2.03 -8.81
N ILE A 255 29.52 -0.84 -9.01
CA ILE A 255 28.27 -0.65 -9.78
C ILE A 255 28.43 -1.23 -11.18
N THR A 256 29.53 -0.93 -11.87
CA THR A 256 29.78 -1.42 -13.24
C THR A 256 29.79 -2.95 -13.34
N HIS A 257 30.24 -3.66 -12.30
CA HIS A 257 30.32 -5.12 -12.32
C HIS A 257 29.10 -5.80 -11.70
N GLN A 258 28.60 -5.31 -10.57
CA GLN A 258 27.46 -5.88 -9.85
C GLN A 258 26.13 -5.57 -10.54
N LEU A 259 26.03 -4.38 -11.15
CA LEU A 259 24.88 -3.93 -11.91
C LEU A 259 25.38 -3.47 -13.27
N PRO A 260 25.74 -4.37 -14.20
CA PRO A 260 26.25 -3.96 -15.51
C PRO A 260 25.20 -3.18 -16.28
N LEU A 261 25.65 -2.19 -17.07
CA LEU A 261 24.81 -1.56 -18.09
C LEU A 261 24.40 -2.61 -19.13
N VAL A 262 23.16 -2.52 -19.60
CA VAL A 262 22.68 -3.34 -20.71
C VAL A 262 22.24 -2.43 -21.86
N SER A 263 22.57 -2.82 -23.08
CA SER A 263 22.01 -2.14 -24.24
C SER A 263 20.50 -2.43 -24.28
N TYR A 264 19.72 -1.38 -24.49
CA TYR A 264 18.32 -1.51 -24.84
C TYR A 264 18.07 -0.64 -26.07
N GLU A 265 17.26 -1.15 -26.98
CA GLU A 265 16.76 -0.38 -28.10
C GLU A 265 15.30 -0.02 -27.82
N ASN A 266 14.91 1.19 -28.23
CA ASN A 266 13.49 1.55 -28.24
C ASN A 266 12.80 0.67 -29.27
N ASP A 267 12.17 -0.39 -28.78
CA ASP A 267 11.47 -1.33 -29.64
C ASP A 267 10.28 -0.62 -30.28
N GLN A 268 10.32 -0.53 -31.61
CA GLN A 268 9.18 -0.12 -32.42
C GLN A 268 8.16 -1.26 -32.38
N ASN A 269 7.42 -1.41 -31.28
CA ASN A 269 6.38 -2.43 -31.01
C ASN A 269 5.87 -3.12 -32.29
N ARG A 270 6.49 -4.26 -32.66
CA ARG A 270 6.12 -5.03 -33.86
C ARG A 270 4.93 -5.97 -33.63
N GLY A 271 4.48 -6.12 -32.38
CA GLY A 271 3.34 -6.94 -31.98
C GLY A 271 2.04 -6.15 -31.85
N ASN A 272 0.90 -6.84 -31.94
CA ASN A 272 -0.42 -6.24 -31.73
C ASN A 272 -0.61 -5.77 -30.27
N VAL A 273 -0.08 -6.54 -29.30
CA VAL A 273 -0.07 -6.17 -27.87
C VAL A 273 1.00 -5.12 -27.63
N LYS A 274 0.63 -4.01 -27.00
CA LYS A 274 1.58 -2.95 -26.61
C LYS A 274 1.60 -2.82 -25.10
N VAL A 275 2.81 -2.77 -24.55
CA VAL A 275 3.05 -2.55 -23.11
C VAL A 275 3.84 -1.26 -22.92
N LYS A 276 3.47 -0.48 -21.91
CA LYS A 276 4.16 0.74 -21.49
C LYS A 276 4.44 0.66 -20.00
N TYR A 277 5.68 0.92 -19.63
CA TYR A 277 6.06 1.21 -18.25
C TYR A 277 5.86 2.71 -17.98
N ALA A 278 5.26 3.04 -16.84
CA ALA A 278 5.15 4.42 -16.38
C ALA A 278 5.41 4.49 -14.88
N SER A 279 6.07 5.56 -14.47
CA SER A 279 6.45 5.80 -13.09
C SER A 279 5.97 7.18 -12.61
N GLU A 280 5.78 7.31 -11.30
CA GLU A 280 5.34 8.54 -10.62
C GLU A 280 4.13 9.22 -11.32
N SER A 281 4.17 10.54 -11.53
CA SER A 281 3.05 11.30 -12.12
C SER A 281 2.69 10.93 -13.56
N GLN A 282 3.56 10.21 -14.29
CA GLN A 282 3.19 9.68 -15.60
C GLN A 282 2.06 8.65 -15.48
N ILE A 283 1.98 7.91 -14.37
CA ILE A 283 0.92 6.94 -14.09
C ILE A 283 -0.45 7.65 -14.10
N LYS A 284 -0.56 8.79 -13.41
CA LYS A 284 -1.77 9.62 -13.40
C LYS A 284 -2.18 10.05 -14.81
N LYS A 285 -1.22 10.52 -15.61
CA LYS A 285 -1.47 10.96 -17.00
C LYS A 285 -2.01 9.83 -17.87
N GLU A 286 -1.46 8.63 -17.76
CA GLU A 286 -1.93 7.47 -18.54
C GLU A 286 -3.30 6.98 -18.08
N ILE A 287 -3.57 6.93 -16.77
CA ILE A 287 -4.92 6.57 -16.26
C ILE A 287 -5.96 7.59 -16.74
N LEU A 288 -5.66 8.88 -16.66
CA LEU A 288 -6.54 9.92 -17.19
C LEU A 288 -6.77 9.78 -18.70
N LYS A 289 -5.74 9.40 -19.45
CA LYS A 289 -5.86 9.14 -20.89
C LYS A 289 -6.79 7.95 -21.16
N MET A 290 -6.66 6.85 -20.43
CA MET A 290 -7.57 5.69 -20.53
C MET A 290 -9.02 6.06 -20.22
N LEU A 291 -9.25 6.77 -19.11
CA LEU A 291 -10.59 7.22 -18.70
C LEU A 291 -11.21 8.18 -19.73
N LYS A 292 -10.45 9.18 -20.21
CA LYS A 292 -10.93 10.13 -21.23
C LYS A 292 -11.18 9.48 -22.59
N GLY A 293 -10.47 8.40 -22.90
CA GLY A 293 -10.67 7.59 -24.11
C GLY A 293 -11.81 6.56 -24.01
N THR A 294 -12.60 6.58 -22.93
CA THR A 294 -13.69 5.63 -22.70
C THR A 294 -14.94 6.03 -23.47
N THR A 295 -15.54 5.08 -24.18
CA THR A 295 -16.85 5.24 -24.83
C THR A 295 -18.00 4.75 -23.93
N PRO A 296 -19.26 5.14 -24.17
CA PRO A 296 -20.40 4.70 -23.36
C PRO A 296 -20.68 3.18 -23.40
N SER A 297 -20.22 2.50 -24.45
CA SER A 297 -20.30 1.05 -24.60
C SER A 297 -19.13 0.30 -23.97
N ASP A 298 -18.05 0.99 -23.58
CA ASP A 298 -16.92 0.33 -22.92
C ASP A 298 -17.29 -0.08 -21.49
N ILE A 299 -16.87 -1.27 -21.09
CA ILE A 299 -17.01 -1.78 -19.73
C ILE A 299 -15.76 -1.36 -18.94
N VAL A 300 -15.98 -0.64 -17.84
CA VAL A 300 -14.92 -0.13 -16.96
C VAL A 300 -14.98 -0.88 -15.63
N ARG A 301 -13.89 -1.56 -15.28
CA ARG A 301 -13.72 -2.26 -13.99
C ARG A 301 -12.50 -1.72 -13.29
N ILE A 302 -12.65 -1.34 -12.02
CA ILE A 302 -11.56 -0.85 -11.19
C ILE A 302 -11.61 -1.59 -9.87
N GLN A 303 -10.49 -2.20 -9.48
CA GLN A 303 -10.29 -2.76 -8.16
C GLN A 303 -9.16 -2.00 -7.48
N MET A 304 -9.47 -1.34 -6.37
CA MET A 304 -8.57 -0.36 -5.78
C MET A 304 -8.52 -0.43 -4.27
N PHE A 305 -7.29 -0.47 -3.76
CA PHE A 305 -7.00 -0.38 -2.35
C PHE A 305 -7.24 1.03 -1.83
N TYR A 306 -6.63 2.06 -2.42
CA TYR A 306 -6.90 3.47 -2.08
C TYR A 306 -7.23 4.31 -3.30
N LEU A 307 -8.39 4.96 -3.26
CA LEU A 307 -8.92 5.88 -4.26
C LEU A 307 -9.28 7.20 -3.59
N SER A 308 -8.64 8.29 -4.03
CA SER A 308 -8.88 9.62 -3.46
C SER A 308 -8.41 10.80 -4.31
N GLU A 309 -7.67 10.55 -5.40
CA GLU A 309 -7.15 11.62 -6.25
C GLU A 309 -8.30 12.40 -6.94
N PRO A 310 -8.41 13.73 -6.74
CA PRO A 310 -9.57 14.51 -7.18
C PRO A 310 -9.81 14.57 -8.71
N GLU A 311 -8.75 14.63 -9.52
CA GLU A 311 -8.85 14.64 -10.97
C GLU A 311 -9.31 13.28 -11.51
N ILE A 312 -8.84 12.17 -10.91
CA ILE A 312 -9.33 10.83 -11.23
C ILE A 312 -10.82 10.71 -10.89
N ILE A 313 -11.22 11.09 -9.68
CA ILE A 313 -12.62 11.08 -9.23
C ILE A 313 -13.50 11.90 -10.17
N LYS A 314 -13.07 13.11 -10.53
CA LYS A 314 -13.78 13.96 -11.50
C LYS A 314 -13.99 13.25 -12.83
N ASN A 315 -12.97 12.57 -13.37
CA ASN A 315 -13.08 11.87 -14.64
C ASN A 315 -13.96 10.61 -14.53
N LEU A 316 -13.96 9.90 -13.40
CA LEU A 316 -14.90 8.80 -13.15
C LEU A 316 -16.35 9.29 -13.17
N ILE A 317 -16.64 10.42 -12.52
CA ILE A 317 -17.98 11.05 -12.56
C ILE A 317 -18.37 11.39 -14.00
N LEU A 318 -17.46 11.96 -14.80
CA LEU A 318 -17.72 12.28 -16.21
C LEU A 318 -17.99 11.04 -17.06
N VAL A 319 -17.19 9.97 -16.89
CA VAL A 319 -17.35 8.71 -17.61
C VAL A 319 -18.69 8.04 -17.26
N ALA A 320 -19.02 7.98 -15.97
CA ALA A 320 -20.25 7.37 -15.49
C ALA A 320 -21.48 8.18 -15.95
N ASN A 321 -21.45 9.51 -15.80
CA ASN A 321 -22.59 10.38 -16.15
C ASN A 321 -22.77 10.63 -17.65
N HIS A 322 -21.92 10.08 -18.52
CA HIS A 322 -22.07 10.27 -19.95
C HIS A 322 -23.51 9.99 -20.40
N LYS A 323 -24.10 10.91 -21.18
CA LYS A 323 -25.55 10.89 -21.52
C LYS A 323 -25.99 9.58 -22.15
N LEU A 324 -25.14 9.02 -23.02
CA LEU A 324 -25.39 7.76 -23.75
C LEU A 324 -25.02 6.49 -22.95
N ARG A 325 -24.43 6.59 -21.75
CA ARG A 325 -24.11 5.41 -20.94
C ARG A 325 -25.38 4.92 -20.24
N SER A 326 -25.71 3.65 -20.47
CA SER A 326 -26.89 2.96 -19.93
C SER A 326 -26.67 2.47 -18.50
N LYS A 327 -27.75 2.34 -17.72
CA LYS A 327 -27.72 1.68 -16.40
C LYS A 327 -27.32 0.19 -16.47
N ASN A 328 -27.44 -0.42 -17.66
CA ASN A 328 -27.00 -1.80 -17.90
C ASN A 328 -25.48 -1.91 -18.20
N ASN A 329 -24.76 -0.78 -18.28
CA ASN A 329 -23.31 -0.73 -18.42
C ASN A 329 -22.70 0.31 -17.45
N PRO A 330 -22.87 0.11 -16.13
CA PRO A 330 -22.32 1.03 -15.14
C PRO A 330 -20.79 0.93 -15.08
N VAL A 331 -20.16 1.94 -14.49
CA VAL A 331 -18.76 1.81 -14.03
C VAL A 331 -18.75 0.90 -12.80
N LEU A 332 -17.91 -0.14 -12.79
CA LEU A 332 -17.82 -1.13 -11.71
C LEU A 332 -16.60 -0.83 -10.82
N LEU A 333 -16.84 -0.58 -9.54
CA LEU A 333 -15.79 -0.31 -8.54
C LEU A 333 -15.81 -1.36 -7.42
N LEU A 334 -14.73 -2.12 -7.30
CA LEU A 334 -14.48 -3.01 -6.16
C LEU A 334 -13.43 -2.38 -5.25
N LEU A 335 -13.87 -1.82 -4.12
CA LEU A 335 -13.01 -1.04 -3.24
C LEU A 335 -12.69 -1.81 -1.97
N ASP A 336 -11.46 -1.69 -1.49
CA ASP A 336 -11.17 -2.05 -0.10
C ASP A 336 -11.97 -1.12 0.85
N PRO A 337 -12.59 -1.64 1.93
CA PRO A 337 -13.35 -0.80 2.87
C PRO A 337 -12.47 0.11 3.72
N ASN A 338 -11.14 -0.02 3.64
CA ASN A 338 -10.09 0.71 4.36
C ASN A 338 -10.28 0.69 5.87
N LYS A 339 -10.80 -0.43 6.38
CA LYS A 339 -11.02 -0.67 7.80
C LYS A 339 -9.84 -1.37 8.47
N ASP A 340 -8.97 -1.99 7.70
CA ASP A 340 -7.86 -2.80 8.19
C ASP A 340 -6.51 -2.18 7.75
N ALA A 341 -5.57 -2.03 8.68
CA ALA A 341 -4.19 -1.68 8.38
C ALA A 341 -3.24 -2.33 9.37
N PHE A 342 -2.50 -3.36 8.94
CA PHE A 342 -1.42 -3.97 9.72
C PHE A 342 -1.82 -4.23 11.20
N ASN A 343 -2.88 -5.03 11.40
CA ASN A 343 -3.45 -5.36 12.71
C ASN A 343 -4.09 -4.18 13.50
N SER A 344 -4.32 -3.04 12.84
CA SER A 344 -5.05 -1.90 13.42
C SER A 344 -6.33 -1.59 12.62
N ILE A 345 -7.38 -1.16 13.34
CA ILE A 345 -8.65 -0.76 12.73
C ILE A 345 -8.58 0.71 12.32
N LYS A 346 -9.02 0.98 11.10
CA LYS A 346 -9.13 2.31 10.49
C LYS A 346 -10.57 2.74 10.32
N ASP A 347 -10.76 4.05 10.15
CA ASP A 347 -12.07 4.67 9.99
C ASP A 347 -12.68 4.52 8.58
N GLY A 348 -12.01 3.82 7.66
CA GLY A 348 -12.47 3.66 6.28
C GLY A 348 -11.98 4.72 5.30
N THR A 349 -11.10 5.62 5.73
CA THR A 349 -10.52 6.65 4.86
C THR A 349 -9.47 6.05 3.91
N PRO A 350 -9.44 6.43 2.61
CA PRO A 350 -10.34 7.40 1.95
C PRO A 350 -11.53 6.79 1.19
N ASN A 351 -11.58 5.47 0.98
CA ASN A 351 -12.53 4.90 0.02
C ASN A 351 -13.99 5.11 0.40
N ARG A 352 -14.34 5.12 1.70
CA ARG A 352 -15.73 5.34 2.13
C ARG A 352 -16.24 6.74 1.80
N GLN A 353 -15.41 7.77 2.01
CA GLN A 353 -15.72 9.14 1.59
C GLN A 353 -15.91 9.21 0.08
N VAL A 354 -15.00 8.58 -0.66
CA VAL A 354 -15.03 8.63 -2.12
C VAL A 354 -16.22 7.90 -2.69
N ALA A 355 -16.53 6.70 -2.21
CA ALA A 355 -17.69 5.95 -2.63
C ALA A 355 -18.99 6.74 -2.40
N HIS A 356 -19.13 7.36 -1.21
CA HIS A 356 -20.26 8.23 -0.94
C HIS A 356 -20.30 9.45 -1.87
N HIS A 357 -19.16 10.13 -2.07
CA HIS A 357 -19.07 11.27 -2.96
C HIS A 357 -19.44 10.90 -4.40
N LEU A 358 -18.99 9.74 -4.89
CA LEU A 358 -19.32 9.23 -6.22
C LEU A 358 -20.83 8.96 -6.35
N LEU A 359 -21.46 8.27 -5.40
CA LEU A 359 -22.90 7.98 -5.43
C LEU A 359 -23.77 9.25 -5.38
N GLN A 360 -23.32 10.29 -4.67
CA GLN A 360 -24.03 11.58 -4.64
C GLN A 360 -23.90 12.38 -5.94
N ASN A 361 -22.83 12.17 -6.72
CA ASN A 361 -22.53 12.96 -7.92
C ASN A 361 -22.76 12.19 -9.23
N ILE A 362 -23.08 10.90 -9.16
CA ILE A 362 -23.34 10.06 -10.33
C ILE A 362 -24.82 9.66 -10.32
N ALA A 363 -25.46 9.78 -11.48
CA ALA A 363 -26.85 9.39 -11.64
C ALA A 363 -27.05 7.91 -11.27
N GLU A 364 -28.13 7.63 -10.56
CA GLU A 364 -28.47 6.31 -10.05
C GLU A 364 -28.35 5.22 -11.12
N GLY A 365 -27.67 4.12 -10.78
CA GLY A 365 -27.45 2.98 -11.67
C GLY A 365 -26.38 3.19 -12.74
N LYS A 366 -25.69 4.34 -12.81
CA LYS A 366 -24.55 4.54 -13.73
C LYS A 366 -23.19 4.20 -13.12
N ILE A 367 -23.16 3.89 -11.83
CA ILE A 367 -22.01 3.33 -11.10
C ILE A 367 -22.52 2.22 -10.19
N SER A 368 -21.73 1.17 -10.03
CA SER A 368 -21.94 0.12 -9.05
C SER A 368 -20.68 -0.02 -8.22
N ILE A 369 -20.81 0.20 -6.91
CA ILE A 369 -19.72 0.14 -5.95
C ILE A 369 -19.99 -1.03 -5.01
N ARG A 370 -18.99 -1.88 -4.83
CA ARG A 370 -19.01 -2.96 -3.83
C ARG A 370 -17.74 -2.90 -2.99
N TRP A 371 -17.85 -3.34 -1.75
CA TRP A 371 -16.72 -3.46 -0.85
C TRP A 371 -16.12 -4.85 -0.98
N TYR A 372 -14.81 -4.97 -1.04
CA TYR A 372 -14.18 -6.28 -0.88
C TYR A 372 -14.45 -6.78 0.55
N SER A 373 -14.84 -8.06 0.69
CA SER A 373 -15.16 -8.64 1.99
C SER A 373 -13.87 -9.03 2.71
N THR A 374 -13.27 -8.07 3.43
CA THR A 374 -12.04 -8.30 4.19
C THR A 374 -12.31 -8.79 5.62
N HIS A 375 -11.49 -9.72 6.12
CA HIS A 375 -11.61 -10.37 7.43
C HIS A 375 -10.36 -10.19 8.31
N GLY A 376 -9.58 -9.13 8.06
CA GLY A 376 -8.30 -8.83 8.73
C GLY A 376 -7.16 -8.60 7.73
N GLU A 377 -7.29 -9.19 6.54
CA GLU A 377 -6.49 -8.95 5.35
C GLU A 377 -6.91 -7.67 4.59
N GLN A 378 -6.20 -7.35 3.51
CA GLN A 378 -6.50 -6.20 2.65
C GLN A 378 -6.79 -6.61 1.21
N ASN A 379 -7.73 -5.92 0.56
CA ASN A 379 -7.81 -5.87 -0.89
C ASN A 379 -6.75 -4.89 -1.42
N HIS A 380 -5.49 -5.33 -1.40
CA HIS A 380 -4.33 -4.51 -1.76
C HIS A 380 -4.12 -4.34 -3.29
N ALA A 381 -5.19 -4.46 -4.08
CA ALA A 381 -5.19 -4.31 -5.53
C ALA A 381 -5.00 -2.85 -5.97
N LYS A 382 -4.31 -2.63 -7.10
CA LYS A 382 -4.26 -1.34 -7.83
C LYS A 382 -4.40 -1.58 -9.33
N ILE A 383 -5.57 -2.03 -9.77
CA ILE A 383 -5.79 -2.52 -11.13
C ILE A 383 -7.06 -1.93 -11.76
N MET A 384 -6.98 -1.64 -13.06
CA MET A 384 -8.12 -1.18 -13.86
C MET A 384 -8.09 -1.86 -15.23
N SER A 385 -9.27 -2.25 -15.72
CA SER A 385 -9.49 -2.68 -17.11
C SER A 385 -10.55 -1.85 -17.81
N ILE A 386 -10.36 -1.59 -19.10
CA ILE A 386 -11.35 -0.99 -19.99
C ILE A 386 -11.46 -1.88 -21.23
N THR A 387 -12.64 -2.47 -21.43
CA THR A 387 -12.85 -3.48 -22.47
C THR A 387 -14.10 -3.22 -23.30
N ASN A 388 -14.05 -3.61 -24.57
CA ASN A 388 -15.19 -3.61 -25.47
C ASN A 388 -14.94 -4.63 -26.60
N GLU A 389 -15.71 -5.71 -26.57
CA GLU A 389 -15.59 -6.81 -27.53
C GLU A 389 -15.91 -6.37 -28.96
N ALA A 390 -16.92 -5.50 -29.14
CA ALA A 390 -17.40 -5.08 -30.46
C ALA A 390 -16.34 -4.32 -31.26
N ASN A 391 -15.52 -3.50 -30.60
CA ASN A 391 -14.43 -2.77 -31.24
C ASN A 391 -13.03 -3.32 -30.91
N LYS A 392 -12.95 -4.50 -30.28
CA LYS A 392 -11.70 -5.17 -29.88
C LYS A 392 -10.79 -4.31 -28.99
N LYS A 393 -11.37 -3.48 -28.12
CA LYS A 393 -10.63 -2.70 -27.13
C LYS A 393 -10.33 -3.55 -25.90
N TYR A 394 -9.06 -3.69 -25.55
CA TYR A 394 -8.57 -4.45 -24.40
C TYR A 394 -7.44 -3.72 -23.71
N GLU A 395 -7.75 -2.91 -22.69
CA GLU A 395 -6.78 -2.10 -21.97
C GLU A 395 -6.75 -2.47 -20.49
N LEU A 396 -5.56 -2.65 -19.92
CA LEU A 396 -5.35 -3.06 -18.54
C LEU A 396 -4.16 -2.28 -17.95
N THR A 397 -4.25 -1.87 -16.68
CA THR A 397 -3.10 -1.33 -15.95
C THR A 397 -3.04 -1.87 -14.54
N THR A 398 -1.84 -2.20 -14.06
CA THR A 398 -1.59 -2.57 -12.65
C THR A 398 -0.17 -2.23 -12.23
N GLY A 399 0.05 -2.19 -10.92
CA GLY A 399 1.37 -2.01 -10.32
C GLY A 399 1.26 -1.59 -8.86
N SER A 400 2.13 -0.65 -8.47
CA SER A 400 2.27 -0.20 -7.08
C SER A 400 1.40 0.99 -6.72
N CYS A 401 0.96 1.77 -7.72
CA CYS A 401 0.39 3.09 -7.50
C CYS A 401 -1.06 3.04 -6.98
N ASN A 402 -1.25 3.38 -5.70
CA ASN A 402 -2.55 3.76 -5.17
C ASN A 402 -3.03 5.06 -5.83
N TRP A 403 -4.33 5.29 -5.94
CA TRP A 403 -4.88 6.47 -6.61
C TRP A 403 -5.14 7.60 -5.62
N THR A 404 -4.09 8.03 -4.92
CA THR A 404 -4.13 9.13 -3.95
C THR A 404 -3.25 10.30 -4.39
N GLY A 405 -3.44 11.47 -3.77
CA GLY A 405 -2.59 12.63 -4.01
C GLY A 405 -1.09 12.37 -3.79
N LYS A 406 -0.70 11.53 -2.82
CA LYS A 406 0.71 11.22 -2.55
C LYS A 406 1.34 10.38 -3.66
N ASN A 407 0.66 9.31 -4.05
CA ASN A 407 1.18 8.35 -5.00
C ASN A 407 1.16 8.90 -6.44
N MET A 408 0.14 9.70 -6.81
CA MET A 408 -0.04 10.20 -8.17
C MET A 408 0.65 11.53 -8.49
N ASN A 409 1.16 12.26 -7.48
CA ASN A 409 1.80 13.57 -7.65
C ASN A 409 3.31 13.57 -7.36
N SER A 410 3.98 12.44 -7.60
CA SER A 410 5.44 12.27 -7.48
C SER A 410 6.01 12.48 -6.07
N ILE A 411 5.21 12.27 -5.01
CA ILE A 411 5.72 12.24 -3.63
C ILE A 411 6.32 10.87 -3.32
N ASN A 412 5.58 9.81 -3.62
CA ASN A 412 6.12 8.45 -3.58
C ASN A 412 6.66 8.05 -4.95
N MET A 413 7.72 7.23 -4.94
CA MET A 413 8.16 6.54 -6.14
C MET A 413 7.20 5.39 -6.43
N GLU A 414 6.70 5.30 -7.65
CA GLU A 414 5.63 4.39 -8.04
C GLU A 414 5.91 3.83 -9.43
N SER A 415 5.34 2.66 -9.73
CA SER A 415 5.50 2.01 -11.02
C SER A 415 4.26 1.21 -11.41
N ASN A 416 3.80 1.39 -12.64
CA ASN A 416 2.73 0.61 -13.26
C ASN A 416 3.10 0.16 -14.66
N LEU A 417 2.54 -0.98 -15.07
CA LEU A 417 2.49 -1.42 -16.46
C LEU A 417 1.12 -1.15 -17.05
N PHE A 418 1.09 -0.59 -18.25
CA PHE A 418 -0.10 -0.34 -19.04
C PHE A 418 -0.05 -1.25 -20.27
N VAL A 419 -1.08 -2.07 -20.45
CA VAL A 419 -1.19 -3.04 -21.54
C VAL A 419 -2.38 -2.67 -22.41
N SER A 420 -2.20 -2.68 -23.72
CA SER A 420 -3.27 -2.51 -24.71
C SER A 420 -3.27 -3.66 -25.71
N ASN A 421 -4.44 -3.93 -26.28
CA ASN A 421 -4.72 -4.98 -27.27
C ASN A 421 -4.45 -6.42 -26.78
N SER A 422 -4.44 -6.66 -25.46
CA SER A 422 -4.27 -8.01 -24.89
C SER A 422 -5.60 -8.54 -24.38
N LYS A 423 -6.32 -9.29 -25.23
CA LYS A 423 -7.56 -9.97 -24.82
C LYS A 423 -7.31 -10.96 -23.69
N LYS A 424 -6.27 -11.79 -23.80
CA LYS A 424 -5.93 -12.83 -22.81
C LYS A 424 -5.78 -12.28 -21.39
N LEU A 425 -5.00 -11.20 -21.21
CA LEU A 425 -4.80 -10.62 -19.87
C LEU A 425 -6.07 -9.95 -19.34
N ASN A 426 -6.83 -9.30 -20.22
CA ASN A 426 -8.12 -8.71 -19.84
C ASN A 426 -9.13 -9.79 -19.46
N ASP A 427 -9.25 -10.88 -20.21
CA ASP A 427 -10.15 -12.00 -19.89
C ASP A 427 -9.81 -12.63 -18.53
N GLN A 428 -8.51 -12.80 -18.23
CA GLN A 428 -8.06 -13.32 -16.93
C GLN A 428 -8.48 -12.41 -15.77
N PHE A 429 -8.21 -11.11 -15.87
CA PHE A 429 -8.60 -10.15 -14.84
C PHE A 429 -10.12 -10.00 -14.76
N ASN A 430 -10.81 -9.86 -15.89
CA ASN A 430 -12.26 -9.67 -15.94
C ASN A 430 -12.99 -10.88 -15.35
N ALA A 431 -12.55 -12.10 -15.64
CA ALA A 431 -13.15 -13.31 -15.06
C ALA A 431 -12.95 -13.38 -13.53
N TYR A 432 -11.78 -12.97 -13.03
CA TYR A 432 -11.56 -12.83 -11.59
C TYR A 432 -12.47 -11.73 -10.99
N PHE A 433 -12.46 -10.54 -11.61
CA PHE A 433 -13.20 -9.38 -11.13
C PHE A 433 -14.69 -9.67 -11.10
N ASP A 434 -15.27 -10.21 -12.16
CA ASP A 434 -16.71 -10.49 -12.24
C ASP A 434 -17.12 -11.58 -11.24
N ARG A 435 -16.27 -12.60 -11.01
CA ARG A 435 -16.51 -13.60 -9.95
C ARG A 435 -16.55 -12.95 -8.57
N ALA A 436 -15.59 -12.08 -8.27
CA ALA A 436 -15.50 -11.39 -6.98
C ALA A 436 -16.60 -10.33 -6.80
N PHE A 437 -16.90 -9.57 -7.86
CA PHE A 437 -17.86 -8.49 -7.85
C PHE A 437 -19.30 -9.00 -7.77
N TYR A 438 -19.62 -10.10 -8.46
CA TYR A 438 -20.98 -10.65 -8.46
C TYR A 438 -21.17 -11.85 -7.51
N ASN A 439 -20.17 -12.16 -6.67
CA ASN A 439 -20.18 -13.34 -5.79
C ASN A 439 -20.62 -14.62 -6.52
N GLN A 440 -20.02 -14.90 -7.68
CA GLN A 440 -20.51 -15.97 -8.58
C GLN A 440 -20.20 -17.38 -8.06
N GLN A 441 -19.36 -17.50 -7.04
CA GLN A 441 -19.02 -18.79 -6.43
C GLN A 441 -19.93 -19.03 -5.23
N LYS A 442 -20.57 -20.20 -5.22
CA LYS A 442 -21.38 -20.63 -4.10
C LYS A 442 -20.51 -20.73 -2.83
N ASP A 443 -21.05 -20.28 -1.70
CA ASP A 443 -20.44 -20.39 -0.37
C ASP A 443 -19.14 -19.58 -0.17
N ILE A 444 -18.82 -18.63 -1.08
CA ILE A 444 -17.74 -17.67 -0.90
C ILE A 444 -18.27 -16.24 -1.10
N GLU A 445 -18.14 -15.43 -0.07
CA GLU A 445 -18.42 -13.99 -0.15
C GLU A 445 -17.13 -13.23 -0.48
N TYR A 446 -17.01 -12.78 -1.73
CA TYR A 446 -15.87 -11.95 -2.14
C TYR A 446 -16.12 -10.46 -1.90
N SER A 447 -17.37 -10.02 -2.02
CA SER A 447 -17.73 -8.62 -1.89
C SER A 447 -19.07 -8.37 -1.23
N LEU A 448 -19.15 -7.26 -0.51
CA LEU A 448 -20.30 -6.78 0.24
C LEU A 448 -20.98 -5.63 -0.51
N ASP A 449 -22.28 -5.46 -0.24
CA ASP A 449 -23.06 -4.33 -0.76
C ASP A 449 -22.58 -3.00 -0.16
N TYR A 450 -22.77 -1.90 -0.89
CA TYR A 450 -22.28 -0.57 -0.52
C TYR A 450 -22.75 -0.15 0.88
N GLU A 451 -24.00 -0.44 1.19
CA GLU A 451 -24.72 -0.07 2.41
C GLU A 451 -24.02 -0.57 3.67
N ILE A 452 -23.25 -1.65 3.59
CA ILE A 452 -22.51 -2.23 4.72
C ILE A 452 -21.48 -1.27 5.29
N TYR A 453 -20.88 -0.39 4.47
CA TYR A 453 -19.91 0.61 4.94
C TYR A 453 -20.24 2.02 4.46
N ASP A 454 -21.53 2.35 4.37
CA ASP A 454 -21.96 3.71 4.07
C ASP A 454 -21.51 4.71 5.17
N LEU A 455 -21.74 6.01 4.94
CA LEU A 455 -21.34 7.03 5.91
C LEU A 455 -22.07 6.93 7.26
N PRO A 456 -23.39 6.66 7.32
CA PRO A 456 -24.07 6.33 8.58
C PRO A 456 -23.43 5.19 9.36
N HIS A 457 -23.17 4.04 8.73
CA HIS A 457 -22.51 2.91 9.38
C HIS A 457 -21.09 3.25 9.83
N THR A 458 -20.33 3.98 8.99
CA THR A 458 -18.98 4.46 9.35
C THR A 458 -19.02 5.41 10.54
N TYR A 459 -20.00 6.31 10.58
CA TYR A 459 -20.21 7.20 11.71
C TYR A 459 -20.52 6.42 13.00
N GLN A 460 -21.38 5.39 12.92
CA GLN A 460 -21.68 4.49 14.04
C GLN A 460 -20.40 3.81 14.51
N MET A 461 -19.65 3.15 13.62
CA MET A 461 -18.38 2.49 13.93
C MET A 461 -17.36 3.42 14.61
N VAL A 462 -17.09 4.59 14.05
CA VAL A 462 -16.12 5.56 14.59
C VAL A 462 -16.58 6.11 15.93
N THR A 463 -17.89 6.37 16.08
CA THR A 463 -18.47 6.87 17.32
C THR A 463 -18.38 5.81 18.42
N GLY A 464 -18.74 4.56 18.11
CA GLY A 464 -18.63 3.44 19.04
C GLY A 464 -17.19 3.18 19.48
N TYR A 465 -16.24 3.15 18.54
CA TYR A 465 -14.82 3.04 18.86
C TYR A 465 -14.33 4.21 19.73
N SER A 466 -14.74 5.44 19.44
CA SER A 466 -14.38 6.63 20.25
C SER A 466 -14.95 6.58 21.67
N LEU A 467 -16.17 6.05 21.82
CA LEU A 467 -16.78 5.82 23.14
C LEU A 467 -16.00 4.73 23.89
N PHE A 468 -15.73 3.61 23.24
CA PHE A 468 -15.03 2.47 23.83
C PHE A 468 -13.59 2.81 24.23
N SER A 469 -12.84 3.48 23.35
CA SER A 469 -11.42 3.84 23.57
C SER A 469 -11.20 4.80 24.75
N LYS A 470 -12.24 5.53 25.19
CA LYS A 470 -12.20 6.40 26.39
C LYS A 470 -12.40 5.62 27.70
N ILE A 471 -12.84 4.37 27.63
CA ILE A 471 -13.05 3.51 28.80
C ILE A 471 -11.69 3.02 29.29
N LYS A 472 -11.41 3.13 30.59
CA LYS A 472 -10.13 2.71 31.19
C LYS A 472 -9.99 1.18 31.33
N GLU A 473 -11.09 0.48 31.62
CA GLU A 473 -11.13 -0.98 31.88
C GLU A 473 -11.87 -1.70 30.76
N GLN A 474 -11.29 -1.69 29.56
CA GLN A 474 -11.97 -2.14 28.33
C GLN A 474 -12.33 -3.63 28.35
N ASP A 475 -11.48 -4.50 28.89
CA ASP A 475 -11.74 -5.96 28.90
C ASP A 475 -12.89 -6.35 29.84
N GLU A 476 -12.97 -5.73 31.02
CA GLU A 476 -14.07 -5.95 31.95
C GLU A 476 -15.37 -5.35 31.43
N PHE A 477 -15.30 -4.11 30.92
CA PHE A 477 -16.43 -3.47 30.25
C PHE A 477 -16.93 -4.34 29.10
N ARG A 478 -16.03 -4.86 28.28
CA ARG A 478 -16.35 -5.74 27.16
C ARG A 478 -17.14 -6.96 27.61
N LYS A 479 -16.63 -7.72 28.59
CA LYS A 479 -17.32 -8.90 29.14
C LYS A 479 -18.70 -8.55 29.69
N LYS A 480 -18.78 -7.47 30.47
CA LYS A 480 -20.04 -7.01 31.06
C LYS A 480 -21.05 -6.57 29.99
N TRP A 481 -20.61 -5.76 29.04
CA TRP A 481 -21.42 -5.24 27.95
C TRP A 481 -21.94 -6.38 27.06
N MET A 482 -21.10 -7.35 26.71
CA MET A 482 -21.52 -8.53 25.95
C MET A 482 -22.60 -9.33 26.68
N ASN A 483 -22.50 -9.48 28.00
CA ASN A 483 -23.53 -10.14 28.80
C ASN A 483 -24.84 -9.31 28.84
N GLU A 484 -24.74 -7.99 29.00
CA GLU A 484 -25.91 -7.10 29.07
C GLU A 484 -26.64 -6.96 27.73
N LYS A 485 -25.89 -6.98 26.62
CA LYS A 485 -26.40 -6.79 25.26
C LYS A 485 -26.41 -8.09 24.46
N TYR A 486 -26.37 -9.22 25.15
CA TYR A 486 -26.23 -10.55 24.54
C TYR A 486 -27.24 -10.74 23.42
N ASP A 487 -28.53 -10.48 23.66
CA ASP A 487 -29.58 -10.67 22.65
C ASP A 487 -29.39 -9.81 21.40
N ILE A 488 -28.92 -8.56 21.56
CA ILE A 488 -28.69 -7.64 20.43
C ILE A 488 -27.45 -8.05 19.65
N LEU A 489 -26.37 -8.38 20.36
CA LEU A 489 -25.13 -8.90 19.78
C LEU A 489 -25.41 -10.22 19.04
N PHE A 490 -26.17 -11.12 19.66
CA PHE A 490 -26.63 -12.39 19.12
C PHE A 490 -27.42 -12.23 17.82
N MET A 491 -28.43 -11.35 17.81
CA MET A 491 -29.20 -11.06 16.60
C MET A 491 -28.34 -10.43 15.51
N SER A 492 -27.30 -9.68 15.88
CA SER A 492 -26.36 -9.10 14.92
C SER A 492 -25.44 -10.17 14.31
N ILE A 493 -24.99 -11.14 15.11
CA ILE A 493 -24.20 -12.28 14.62
C ILE A 493 -25.05 -13.16 13.70
N LEU A 494 -26.31 -13.46 14.06
CA LEU A 494 -27.24 -14.19 13.19
C LEU A 494 -27.43 -13.53 11.83
N LYS A 495 -27.62 -12.21 11.84
CA LYS A 495 -27.83 -11.46 10.61
C LYS A 495 -26.61 -11.48 9.70
N GLU A 496 -25.40 -11.53 10.27
CA GLU A 496 -24.14 -11.60 9.51
C GLU A 496 -23.75 -13.04 9.10
N ASN A 497 -24.46 -14.08 9.57
CA ASN A 497 -24.10 -15.49 9.32
C ASN A 497 -25.36 -16.31 9.02
N GLU A 498 -25.87 -16.19 7.78
CA GLU A 498 -27.11 -16.87 7.38
C GLU A 498 -26.99 -18.41 7.40
N ASP A 499 -25.79 -18.96 7.30
CA ASP A 499 -25.51 -20.39 7.41
C ASP A 499 -25.84 -20.95 8.81
N LEU A 500 -25.87 -20.11 9.83
CA LEU A 500 -26.21 -20.50 11.20
C LEU A 500 -27.71 -20.75 11.40
N PHE A 501 -28.59 -20.29 10.49
CA PHE A 501 -30.04 -20.51 10.59
C PHE A 501 -30.45 -21.98 10.47
N HIS A 502 -29.58 -22.84 9.93
CA HIS A 502 -29.87 -24.25 9.68
C HIS A 502 -29.35 -25.20 10.77
N LEU A 503 -28.64 -24.68 11.78
CA LEU A 503 -28.09 -25.47 12.87
C LEU A 503 -29.13 -25.78 13.95
N SER A 504 -28.95 -26.91 14.64
CA SER A 504 -29.71 -27.15 15.88
C SER A 504 -29.32 -26.10 16.94
N SER A 505 -30.22 -25.80 17.89
CA SER A 505 -29.96 -24.79 18.92
C SER A 505 -28.69 -25.05 19.73
N GLN A 506 -28.29 -26.32 19.89
CA GLN A 506 -27.05 -26.69 20.59
C GLN A 506 -25.80 -26.42 19.73
N GLU A 507 -25.79 -26.85 18.47
CA GLU A 507 -24.68 -26.61 17.54
C GLU A 507 -24.48 -25.12 17.26
N TYR A 508 -25.60 -24.42 17.12
CA TYR A 508 -25.66 -22.98 16.97
C TYR A 508 -25.01 -22.27 18.16
N ASN A 509 -25.45 -22.54 19.39
CA ASN A 509 -24.90 -21.91 20.60
C ASN A 509 -23.41 -22.23 20.78
N LEU A 510 -22.99 -23.46 20.47
CA LEU A 510 -21.59 -23.86 20.55
C LEU A 510 -20.72 -23.06 19.55
N ARG A 511 -21.20 -22.87 18.32
CA ARG A 511 -20.47 -22.17 17.27
C ARG A 511 -20.37 -20.67 17.54
N ILE A 512 -21.44 -20.07 18.06
CA ILE A 512 -21.44 -18.66 18.49
C ILE A 512 -20.46 -18.43 19.65
N ASN A 513 -20.52 -19.27 20.69
CA ASN A 513 -19.59 -19.15 21.82
C ASN A 513 -18.13 -19.29 21.36
N ASN A 514 -17.87 -20.20 20.43
CA ASN A 514 -16.56 -20.40 19.82
C ASN A 514 -16.11 -19.15 19.01
N MET A 515 -17.01 -18.51 18.24
CA MET A 515 -16.72 -17.25 17.56
C MET A 515 -16.41 -16.10 18.54
N ILE A 516 -17.16 -16.01 19.64
CA ILE A 516 -16.95 -14.99 20.67
C ILE A 516 -15.58 -15.16 21.33
N GLU A 517 -15.16 -16.40 21.59
CA GLU A 517 -13.86 -16.70 22.23
C GLU A 517 -12.68 -16.52 21.27
N ASN A 518 -12.81 -16.97 20.01
CA ASN A 518 -11.68 -17.06 19.09
C ASN A 518 -11.54 -15.90 18.10
N ASN A 519 -12.54 -15.02 17.98
CA ASN A 519 -12.49 -13.88 17.06
C ASN A 519 -12.82 -12.54 17.74
N PRO A 520 -11.98 -12.10 18.69
CA PRO A 520 -12.27 -10.95 19.53
C PRO A 520 -12.47 -9.66 18.73
N THR A 521 -11.74 -9.48 17.62
CA THR A 521 -11.81 -8.30 16.75
C THR A 521 -13.17 -8.17 16.07
N THR A 522 -13.76 -9.28 15.62
CA THR A 522 -15.09 -9.29 15.01
C THR A 522 -16.16 -8.88 16.02
N ILE A 523 -16.05 -9.36 17.25
CA ILE A 523 -16.97 -8.99 18.33
C ILE A 523 -16.84 -7.51 18.69
N ASP A 524 -15.63 -6.98 18.79
CA ASP A 524 -15.41 -5.56 19.06
C ASP A 524 -16.01 -4.68 17.97
N ARG A 525 -15.95 -5.12 16.70
CA ARG A 525 -16.60 -4.43 15.57
C ARG A 525 -18.11 -4.35 15.74
N LEU A 526 -18.75 -5.46 16.10
CA LEU A 526 -20.20 -5.50 16.36
C LEU A 526 -20.57 -4.61 17.55
N MET A 527 -19.76 -4.62 18.60
CA MET A 527 -19.93 -3.74 19.76
C MET A 527 -19.86 -2.26 19.36
N PHE A 528 -18.84 -1.85 18.60
CA PHE A 528 -18.70 -0.46 18.16
C PHE A 528 -19.90 -0.02 17.31
N ASN A 529 -20.34 -0.89 16.41
CA ASN A 529 -21.51 -0.62 15.59
C ASN A 529 -22.78 -0.40 16.44
N ILE A 530 -23.04 -1.29 17.41
CA ILE A 530 -24.21 -1.21 18.30
C ILE A 530 -24.11 0.04 19.20
N MET A 531 -22.97 0.28 19.86
CA MET A 531 -22.76 1.44 20.73
C MET A 531 -22.91 2.76 19.97
N GLY A 532 -22.32 2.85 18.77
CA GLY A 532 -22.43 4.03 17.94
C GLY A 532 -23.85 4.26 17.42
N ARG A 533 -24.58 3.19 17.10
CA ARG A 533 -25.98 3.26 16.71
C ARG A 533 -26.87 3.72 17.86
N GLU A 534 -26.68 3.18 19.06
CA GLU A 534 -27.41 3.63 20.26
C GLU A 534 -27.15 5.11 20.51
N LYS A 535 -25.89 5.55 20.41
CA LYS A 535 -25.55 6.96 20.56
C LYS A 535 -26.22 7.85 19.52
N LEU A 536 -26.23 7.40 18.26
CA LEU A 536 -26.92 8.10 17.19
C LEU A 536 -28.43 8.18 17.44
N MET A 537 -29.05 7.14 17.98
CA MET A 537 -30.48 7.14 18.33
C MET A 537 -30.81 8.02 19.56
N GLU A 538 -29.90 8.17 20.52
CA GLU A 538 -30.06 9.14 21.62
C GLU A 538 -30.06 10.57 21.10
N GLU A 539 -29.18 10.87 20.13
CA GLU A 539 -29.06 12.20 19.52
C GLU A 539 -30.16 12.48 18.48
N CYS A 540 -30.74 11.43 17.89
CA CYS A 540 -31.79 11.50 16.89
C CYS A 540 -33.12 11.02 17.50
N HIS A 541 -33.95 11.93 17.99
CA HIS A 541 -35.32 11.60 18.38
C HIS A 541 -36.09 11.06 17.15
N CYS A 542 -36.19 9.73 17.04
CA CYS A 542 -36.94 8.87 16.11
C CYS A 542 -36.19 8.22 14.92
N LEU A 543 -36.63 6.98 14.62
CA LEU A 543 -36.03 5.88 13.85
C LEU A 543 -35.75 6.13 12.34
N ARG A 544 -35.67 7.37 11.87
CA ARG A 544 -35.28 7.65 10.48
C ARG A 544 -33.85 8.18 10.44
N LEU A 545 -32.98 7.43 9.76
CA LEU A 545 -31.57 7.74 9.51
C LEU A 545 -31.35 8.97 8.60
N ASP A 546 -32.33 9.87 8.46
CA ASP A 546 -32.20 11.04 7.59
C ASP A 546 -31.83 12.30 8.39
N GLU A 547 -30.56 12.66 8.24
CA GLU A 547 -29.94 13.98 8.41
C GLU A 547 -30.32 14.82 9.66
N SER A 548 -30.02 14.31 10.86
CA SER A 548 -29.92 15.18 12.04
C SER A 548 -28.83 16.24 11.86
N GLU A 549 -29.00 17.41 12.49
CA GLU A 549 -28.03 18.52 12.40
C GLU A 549 -26.60 18.11 12.82
N PRO A 550 -26.39 17.29 13.88
CA PRO A 550 -25.06 16.79 14.24
C PRO A 550 -24.43 15.90 13.16
N PHE A 551 -25.19 14.96 12.58
CA PHE A 551 -24.71 14.10 11.51
C PHE A 551 -24.39 14.90 10.25
N HIS A 552 -25.23 15.88 9.87
CA HIS A 552 -24.97 16.76 8.74
C HIS A 552 -23.68 17.58 8.94
N LYS A 553 -23.47 18.13 10.14
CA LYS A 553 -22.23 18.84 10.49
C LYS A 553 -21.01 17.92 10.42
N TRP A 554 -21.11 16.71 10.99
CA TRP A 554 -20.02 15.72 10.93
C TRP A 554 -19.71 15.32 9.49
N LYS A 555 -20.72 14.93 8.70
CA LYS A 555 -20.60 14.55 7.28
C LYS A 555 -19.91 15.65 6.47
N LYS A 556 -20.36 16.89 6.63
CA LYS A 556 -19.75 18.06 5.98
C LYS A 556 -18.30 18.26 6.41
N ALA A 557 -18.00 18.16 7.70
CA ALA A 557 -16.63 18.29 8.21
C ALA A 557 -15.72 17.15 7.72
N TYR A 558 -16.21 15.91 7.73
CA TYR A 558 -15.52 14.71 7.30
C TYR A 558 -15.15 14.78 5.82
N LEU A 559 -16.11 15.12 4.95
CA LEU A 559 -15.86 15.32 3.51
C LEU A 559 -14.92 16.51 3.24
N ASN A 560 -15.08 17.63 3.95
CA ASN A 560 -14.19 18.78 3.80
C ASN A 560 -12.76 18.48 4.22
N LYS A 561 -12.57 17.74 5.33
CA LYS A 561 -11.26 17.32 5.81
C LYS A 561 -10.58 16.41 4.78
N TRP A 562 -11.31 15.45 4.22
CA TRP A 562 -10.84 14.59 3.13
C TRP A 562 -10.39 15.41 1.90
N ILE A 563 -11.27 16.26 1.34
CA ILE A 563 -10.95 17.09 0.16
C ILE A 563 -9.72 17.98 0.41
N LYS A 564 -9.65 18.61 1.59
CA LYS A 564 -8.52 19.48 1.95
C LYS A 564 -7.23 18.67 2.11
N GLY A 565 -7.30 17.50 2.73
CA GLY A 565 -6.15 16.62 2.88
C GLY A 565 -5.57 16.21 1.52
N GLU A 566 -6.42 15.74 0.60
CA GLU A 566 -5.99 15.22 -0.71
C GLU A 566 -5.31 16.30 -1.55
N LYS A 567 -5.89 17.51 -1.58
CA LYS A 567 -5.30 18.65 -2.29
C LYS A 567 -3.89 19.00 -1.81
N ASN A 568 -3.59 18.75 -0.55
CA ASN A 568 -2.28 19.04 0.02
C ASN A 568 -1.36 17.82 0.07
N GLY A 569 -1.78 16.65 -0.45
CA GLY A 569 -1.04 15.39 -0.27
C GLY A 569 -0.96 14.94 1.19
N LEU A 570 -1.83 15.47 2.05
CA LEU A 570 -1.85 15.27 3.50
C LEU A 570 -2.84 14.20 3.94
N VAL A 571 -3.69 13.66 3.06
CA VAL A 571 -4.34 12.39 3.39
C VAL A 571 -3.24 11.34 3.39
N SER A 572 -2.87 11.07 4.61
CA SER A 572 -1.69 10.41 5.08
C SER A 572 -2.26 9.51 6.15
N TRP A 573 -2.30 8.23 5.82
CA TRP A 573 -2.48 7.06 6.68
C TRP A 573 -2.84 7.31 8.15
#